data_AF-A0A3N4IE76-F1
#
_entry.id   AF-A0A3N4IE76-F1
#
_cell.length_a   1.000
_cell.length_b   1.000
_cell.length_c   1.000
_cell.angle_alpha   90.00
_cell.angle_beta   90.00
_cell.angle_gamma   90.00
#
_symmetry.space_group_name_H-M   'P 1'
#
loop_
_entity.id
_entity.type
_entity.pdbx_description
1 polymer ?
#
loop_
_entity_poly.entity_id
_entity_poly.type
_entity_poly.pdbx_seq_one_letter_code
_entity_poly.pdbx_strand_id
1 'polypeptide(L)'
;MVQTLDSSLTITIKTPLRRSLNEYRYPDAEPPSTTTVYVELPPPHEPQSFSVDITPTTPFDFTRTLGYKCWLSVDGVKNNLGHGIRTGNHEYGTSIRGMELRDAETGALVTRECTFRPVETTDDSEEAAVIDKDDAAKLGCIQIEIRPYLWTTPESDERFNGRIQDPTKYHTQDALLGGGKVHEKALKGSSSSHRASLGRVLRQVHSHRSMNVVSKQATYVRFLYRSRASLQSLGIIPADPIIRASPLIRPGEIITIDSDDEHTERLLKREVRVKQEGGKFAETKQHLGETKAYVKGKVKQERKPKRERGDEAWVIDGDPGPGASKRMKLETIDLTG
;
A
#
# COMPACT_ATOMS: atom_id res chain seq x y z
N MET A 1 -13.95 -17.89 1.43
CA MET A 1 -12.75 -18.66 1.01
C MET A 1 -11.66 -18.29 2.02
N VAL A 2 -10.82 -19.24 2.43
CA VAL A 2 -9.71 -18.97 3.36
C VAL A 2 -8.45 -19.25 2.58
N GLN A 3 -7.63 -18.23 2.31
CA GLN A 3 -6.38 -18.44 1.60
C GLN A 3 -5.39 -19.19 2.49
N THR A 4 -4.91 -20.31 1.96
CA THR A 4 -3.85 -21.12 2.57
C THR A 4 -2.58 -20.90 1.78
N LEU A 5 -1.59 -20.24 2.39
CA LEU A 5 -0.29 -20.07 1.78
C LEU A 5 0.60 -21.27 2.19
N ASP A 6 1.16 -21.99 1.20
CA ASP A 6 1.98 -23.19 1.41
C ASP A 6 1.39 -24.21 2.42
N SER A 7 0.05 -24.33 2.44
CA SER A 7 -0.72 -25.21 3.32
C SER A 7 -0.62 -24.93 4.83
N SER A 8 0.22 -23.99 5.31
CA SER A 8 0.59 -23.89 6.73
C SER A 8 0.02 -22.68 7.47
N LEU A 9 -0.40 -21.64 6.74
CA LEU A 9 -0.95 -20.42 7.31
C LEU A 9 -2.26 -20.04 6.64
N THR A 10 -3.23 -19.66 7.46
CA THR A 10 -4.49 -18.99 7.11
C THR A 10 -4.36 -17.52 7.42
N ILE A 11 -4.67 -16.66 6.45
CA ILE A 11 -4.71 -15.20 6.65
C ILE A 11 -6.13 -14.71 6.36
N THR A 12 -6.66 -13.88 7.25
CA THR A 12 -8.05 -13.39 7.15
C THR A 12 -8.13 -11.92 7.53
N ILE A 13 -8.84 -11.14 6.72
CA ILE A 13 -9.19 -9.75 7.04
C ILE A 13 -10.54 -9.74 7.76
N LYS A 14 -10.55 -9.14 8.94
CA LYS A 14 -11.74 -9.01 9.80
C LYS A 14 -12.14 -7.56 9.95
N THR A 15 -13.42 -7.32 10.16
CA THR A 15 -13.95 -6.01 10.60
C THR A 15 -14.74 -6.21 11.90
N PRO A 16 -15.06 -5.15 12.67
CA PRO A 16 -15.76 -5.29 13.94
C PRO A 16 -17.08 -6.09 13.86
N LEU A 17 -17.81 -5.98 12.74
CA LEU A 17 -19.08 -6.68 12.54
C LEU A 17 -18.93 -8.01 11.79
N ARG A 18 -17.85 -8.20 11.03
CA ARG A 18 -17.67 -9.37 10.16
C ARG A 18 -16.44 -10.17 10.56
N ARG A 19 -16.67 -11.46 10.87
CA ARG A 19 -15.58 -12.40 11.20
C ARG A 19 -14.60 -12.63 10.04
N SER A 20 -15.05 -12.45 8.80
CA SER A 20 -14.24 -12.49 7.58
C SER A 20 -14.95 -11.67 6.51
N LEU A 21 -14.19 -10.98 5.67
CA LEU A 21 -14.72 -10.38 4.45
C LEU A 21 -14.88 -11.44 3.35
N ASN A 22 -15.71 -11.14 2.34
CA ASN A 22 -15.89 -12.02 1.20
C ASN A 22 -14.65 -11.94 0.31
N GLU A 23 -14.09 -13.11 -0.01
CA GLU A 23 -12.88 -13.26 -0.81
C GLU A 23 -13.21 -13.87 -2.18
N TYR A 24 -12.61 -13.31 -3.23
CA TYR A 24 -12.75 -13.78 -4.60
C TYR A 24 -11.37 -14.02 -5.21
N ARG A 25 -11.27 -15.09 -6.00
CA ARG A 25 -10.01 -15.50 -6.63
C ARG A 25 -9.51 -14.45 -7.61
N TYR A 26 -8.20 -14.19 -7.60
CA TYR A 26 -7.55 -13.38 -8.61
C TYR A 26 -7.53 -14.15 -9.96
N PRO A 27 -8.04 -13.57 -11.06
CA PRO A 27 -8.22 -14.31 -12.32
C PRO A 27 -6.95 -14.42 -13.16
N ASP A 28 -5.99 -13.49 -12.99
CA ASP A 28 -4.79 -13.45 -13.80
C ASP A 28 -3.66 -14.32 -13.23
N ALA A 29 -2.59 -14.49 -14.00
CA ALA A 29 -1.40 -15.17 -13.55
C ALA A 29 -0.73 -14.42 -12.38
N GLU A 30 -0.49 -15.13 -11.29
CA GLU A 30 0.14 -14.56 -10.10
C GLU A 30 1.67 -14.48 -10.28
N PRO A 31 2.33 -13.44 -9.74
CA PRO A 31 3.78 -13.43 -9.62
C PRO A 31 4.28 -14.62 -8.77
N PRO A 32 5.53 -15.08 -8.97
CA PRO A 32 6.12 -16.13 -8.14
C PRO A 32 6.03 -15.80 -6.64
N SER A 33 5.79 -16.82 -5.81
CA SER A 33 5.70 -16.71 -4.35
C SER A 33 4.68 -15.69 -3.84
N THR A 34 3.69 -15.35 -4.67
CA THR A 34 2.64 -14.39 -4.34
C THR A 34 1.29 -15.05 -4.55
N THR A 35 0.40 -14.91 -3.58
CA THR A 35 -1.00 -15.27 -3.71
C THR A 35 -1.83 -14.01 -3.58
N THR A 36 -2.79 -13.81 -4.48
CA THR A 36 -3.62 -12.61 -4.57
C THR A 36 -5.11 -12.98 -4.47
N VAL A 37 -5.86 -12.17 -3.72
CA VAL A 37 -7.33 -12.24 -3.65
C VAL A 37 -7.94 -10.86 -3.71
N TYR A 38 -9.13 -10.81 -4.29
CA TYR A 38 -10.02 -9.68 -4.11
C TYR A 38 -10.82 -9.81 -2.83
N VAL A 39 -11.03 -8.69 -2.15
CA VAL A 39 -11.84 -8.62 -0.94
C VAL A 39 -12.95 -7.59 -1.13
N GLU A 40 -14.20 -7.97 -0.91
CA GLU A 40 -15.33 -7.05 -0.88
C GLU A 40 -15.36 -6.31 0.44
N LEU A 41 -15.32 -4.98 0.36
CA LEU A 41 -15.44 -4.11 1.52
C LEU A 41 -16.86 -4.15 2.12
N PRO A 42 -16.98 -3.94 3.44
CA PRO A 42 -18.29 -3.81 4.06
C PRO A 42 -19.00 -2.54 3.52
N PRO A 43 -20.33 -2.53 3.47
CA PRO A 43 -21.11 -1.37 3.09
C PRO A 43 -20.71 -0.11 3.89
N PRO A 44 -20.82 1.11 3.31
CA PRO A 44 -20.36 2.35 3.96
C PRO A 44 -20.99 2.65 5.33
N HIS A 45 -22.16 2.09 5.62
CA HIS A 45 -22.86 2.25 6.91
C HIS A 45 -22.31 1.35 8.03
N GLU A 46 -21.47 0.37 7.70
CA GLU A 46 -20.81 -0.50 8.67
C GLU A 46 -19.42 0.05 9.06
N PRO A 47 -18.90 -0.32 10.25
CA PRO A 47 -17.53 0.01 10.65
C PRO A 47 -16.50 -0.45 9.62
N GLN A 48 -15.68 0.51 9.18
CA GLN A 48 -14.64 0.30 8.17
C GLN A 48 -13.27 -0.04 8.76
N SER A 49 -13.14 -0.12 10.09
CA SER A 49 -11.89 -0.56 10.69
C SER A 49 -11.66 -2.04 10.42
N PHE A 50 -10.39 -2.43 10.30
CA PHE A 50 -10.04 -3.82 10.02
C PHE A 50 -8.82 -4.29 10.82
N SER A 51 -8.75 -5.60 11.00
CA SER A 51 -7.57 -6.31 11.50
C SER A 51 -7.22 -7.47 10.57
N VAL A 52 -5.94 -7.85 10.58
CA VAL A 52 -5.45 -9.02 9.84
C VAL A 52 -5.10 -10.11 10.84
N ASP A 53 -5.82 -11.22 10.78
CA ASP A 53 -5.52 -12.39 11.60
C ASP A 53 -4.70 -13.38 10.77
N ILE A 54 -3.63 -13.89 11.37
CA ILE A 54 -2.73 -14.87 10.76
C ILE A 54 -2.65 -16.06 11.71
N THR A 55 -3.23 -17.18 11.31
CA THR A 55 -3.35 -18.38 12.13
C THR A 55 -2.75 -19.58 11.41
N PRO A 56 -1.95 -20.43 12.07
CA PRO A 56 -1.55 -21.71 11.50
C PRO A 56 -2.77 -22.56 11.16
N THR A 57 -2.77 -23.19 9.97
CA THR A 57 -3.81 -24.16 9.56
C THR A 57 -3.70 -25.45 10.36
N THR A 58 -2.47 -25.82 10.68
CA THR A 58 -2.07 -26.95 11.52
C THR A 58 -1.04 -26.46 12.51
N PRO A 59 -0.98 -27.02 13.73
CA PRO A 59 0.08 -26.70 14.68
C PRO A 59 1.45 -26.87 14.01
N PHE A 60 2.33 -25.88 14.18
CA PHE A 60 3.64 -25.95 13.55
C PHE A 60 4.49 -27.08 14.15
N ASP A 61 5.14 -27.85 13.28
CA ASP A 61 6.24 -28.71 13.69
C ASP A 61 7.49 -27.85 13.90
N PHE A 62 7.68 -27.40 15.13
CA PHE A 62 8.80 -26.53 15.47
C PHE A 62 10.17 -27.22 15.41
N THR A 63 10.21 -28.53 15.19
CA THR A 63 11.47 -29.24 14.88
C THR A 63 11.93 -28.96 13.44
N ARG A 64 10.99 -28.60 12.55
CA ARG A 64 11.26 -28.29 11.14
C ARG A 64 11.34 -26.78 10.86
N THR A 65 10.64 -25.97 11.64
CA THR A 65 10.60 -24.51 11.47
C THR A 65 10.67 -23.78 12.80
N LEU A 66 11.35 -22.65 12.87
CA LEU A 66 11.28 -21.77 14.06
C LEU A 66 10.03 -20.88 14.06
N GLY A 67 9.15 -21.06 13.07
CA GLY A 67 7.98 -20.23 12.83
C GLY A 67 8.26 -19.16 11.78
N TYR A 68 7.43 -18.11 11.80
CA TYR A 68 7.41 -17.09 10.76
C TYR A 68 7.39 -15.68 11.34
N LYS A 69 7.96 -14.75 10.58
CA LYS A 69 7.83 -13.32 10.80
C LYS A 69 7.06 -12.70 9.65
N CYS A 70 5.99 -11.98 9.98
CA CYS A 70 5.05 -11.40 9.04
C CYS A 70 5.15 -9.88 9.09
N TRP A 71 5.31 -9.22 7.94
CA TRP A 71 5.22 -7.78 7.83
C TRP A 71 3.97 -7.39 7.07
N LEU A 72 3.14 -6.57 7.71
CA LEU A 72 2.00 -5.93 7.07
C LEU A 72 2.48 -4.74 6.23
N SER A 73 1.93 -4.56 5.05
CA SER A 73 1.98 -3.32 4.29
C SER A 73 0.57 -2.96 3.85
N VAL A 74 0.18 -1.70 3.98
CA VAL A 74 -1.15 -1.21 3.58
C VAL A 74 -0.94 -0.04 2.64
N ASP A 75 -1.48 -0.13 1.43
CA ASP A 75 -1.35 0.87 0.37
C ASP A 75 0.11 1.26 0.09
N GLY A 76 1.02 0.28 0.15
CA GLY A 76 2.44 0.49 -0.05
C GLY A 76 3.21 0.98 1.16
N VAL A 77 2.53 1.42 2.23
CA VAL A 77 3.19 1.77 3.49
C VAL A 77 3.46 0.50 4.28
N LYS A 78 4.74 0.22 4.51
CA LYS A 78 5.18 -0.95 5.27
C LYS A 78 5.15 -0.66 6.78
N ASN A 79 4.65 -1.62 7.54
CA ASN A 79 4.64 -1.59 8.98
C ASN A 79 6.09 -1.63 9.54
N ASN A 80 6.39 -0.79 10.53
CA ASN A 80 7.74 -0.68 11.09
C ASN A 80 8.15 -1.92 11.88
N LEU A 81 7.17 -2.67 12.41
CA LEU A 81 7.42 -3.93 13.10
C LEU A 81 6.85 -5.13 12.33
N GLY A 82 7.58 -6.23 12.42
CA GLY A 82 7.10 -7.54 11.99
C GLY A 82 6.49 -8.30 13.17
N HIS A 83 5.45 -9.07 12.89
CA HIS A 83 4.72 -9.89 13.85
C HIS A 83 5.20 -11.34 13.77
N GLY A 84 5.64 -11.90 14.90
CA GLY A 84 6.18 -13.26 14.96
C GLY A 84 5.12 -14.28 15.35
N ILE A 85 5.16 -15.45 14.70
CA ILE A 85 4.41 -16.65 15.07
C ILE A 85 5.47 -17.74 15.33
N ARG A 86 5.72 -18.09 16.59
CA ARG A 86 6.81 -19.00 16.99
C ARG A 86 6.48 -19.78 18.26
N THR A 87 7.29 -20.78 18.61
CA THR A 87 7.13 -21.54 19.86
C THR A 87 7.11 -20.62 21.07
N GLY A 88 6.17 -20.83 22.00
CA GLY A 88 6.04 -20.05 23.23
C GLY A 88 5.58 -18.59 23.02
N ASN A 89 5.40 -18.14 21.78
CA ASN A 89 4.87 -16.81 21.49
C ASN A 89 3.97 -16.83 20.25
N HIS A 90 2.67 -16.66 20.47
CA HIS A 90 1.66 -16.67 19.40
C HIS A 90 1.62 -17.98 18.61
N GLU A 91 1.82 -19.13 19.27
CA GLU A 91 1.83 -20.45 18.60
C GLU A 91 0.51 -20.79 17.88
N TYR A 92 -0.61 -20.20 18.31
CA TYR A 92 -1.94 -20.33 17.68
C TYR A 92 -2.24 -19.24 16.65
N GLY A 93 -1.26 -18.38 16.34
CA GLY A 93 -1.42 -17.24 15.45
C GLY A 93 -1.37 -15.89 16.15
N THR A 94 -1.41 -14.85 15.31
CA THR A 94 -1.32 -13.45 15.72
C THR A 94 -2.40 -12.62 15.02
N SER A 95 -2.78 -11.50 15.64
CA SER A 95 -3.75 -10.54 15.11
C SER A 95 -3.12 -9.16 15.02
N ILE A 96 -3.01 -8.64 13.81
CA ILE A 96 -2.48 -7.32 13.50
C ILE A 96 -3.65 -6.35 13.42
N ARG A 97 -3.91 -5.61 14.51
CA ARG A 97 -5.06 -4.70 14.66
C ARG A 97 -4.85 -3.31 14.06
N GLY A 98 -3.67 -3.04 13.53
CA GLY A 98 -3.30 -1.72 13.03
C GLY A 98 -1.87 -1.68 12.52
N MET A 99 -1.42 -0.49 12.16
CA MET A 99 -0.07 -0.24 11.68
C MET A 99 0.80 0.30 12.81
N GLU A 100 1.96 -0.30 13.06
CA GLU A 100 2.97 0.29 13.95
C GLU A 100 3.81 1.31 13.18
N LEU A 101 3.58 2.59 13.47
CA LEU A 101 4.21 3.73 12.82
C LEU A 101 4.85 4.64 13.86
N ARG A 102 5.83 5.44 13.45
CA ARG A 102 6.33 6.51 14.32
C ARG A 102 5.33 7.66 14.27
N ASP A 103 4.89 8.07 15.44
CA ASP A 103 4.11 9.27 15.61
C ASP A 103 4.97 10.48 15.24
N ALA A 104 4.45 11.36 14.37
CA ALA A 104 5.21 12.48 13.83
C ALA A 104 5.53 13.54 14.89
N GLU A 105 4.65 13.71 15.88
CA GLU A 105 4.80 14.72 16.93
C GLU A 105 5.76 14.25 18.03
N THR A 106 5.55 13.03 18.53
CA THR A 106 6.29 12.50 19.69
C THR A 106 7.53 11.68 19.29
N GLY A 107 7.63 11.25 18.02
CA GLY A 107 8.64 10.30 17.56
C GLY A 107 8.49 8.88 18.12
N ALA A 108 7.52 8.66 19.01
CA ALA A 108 7.26 7.38 19.65
C ALA A 108 6.67 6.39 18.64
N LEU A 109 6.97 5.10 18.83
CA LEU A 109 6.33 4.07 18.03
C LEU A 109 4.93 3.79 18.60
N VAL A 110 3.90 3.91 17.75
CA VAL A 110 2.50 3.75 18.13
C VAL A 110 1.80 2.79 17.18
N THR A 111 0.85 2.00 17.68
CA THR A 111 -0.08 1.26 16.84
C THR A 111 -1.28 2.15 16.54
N ARG A 112 -1.53 2.45 15.26
CA ARG A 112 -2.73 3.18 14.81
C ARG A 112 -3.71 2.25 14.11
N GLU A 113 -4.99 2.43 14.39
CA GLU A 113 -6.08 1.72 13.73
C GLU A 113 -6.05 1.97 12.22
N CYS A 114 -6.36 0.96 11.41
CA CYS A 114 -6.53 1.11 9.97
C CYS A 114 -8.01 1.05 9.62
N THR A 115 -8.45 1.97 8.75
CA THR A 115 -9.85 2.07 8.32
C THR A 115 -9.92 2.22 6.81
N PHE A 116 -10.84 1.49 6.17
CA PHE A 116 -11.12 1.68 4.75
C PHE A 116 -11.86 3.00 4.54
N ARG A 117 -11.49 3.72 3.48
CA ARG A 117 -12.17 4.94 3.02
C ARG A 117 -12.20 4.97 1.50
N PRO A 118 -13.23 5.59 0.90
CA PRO A 118 -13.21 5.88 -0.54
C PRO A 118 -11.94 6.64 -0.92
N VAL A 119 -11.42 6.39 -2.13
CA VAL A 119 -10.34 7.23 -2.67
C VAL A 119 -10.95 8.58 -3.04
N GLU A 120 -10.43 9.64 -2.46
CA GLU A 120 -10.78 11.01 -2.85
C GLU A 120 -9.89 11.45 -4.00
N THR A 121 -10.50 11.92 -5.08
CA THR A 121 -9.79 12.37 -6.28
C THR A 121 -9.85 13.88 -6.45
N THR A 122 -8.87 14.42 -7.16
CA THR A 122 -8.88 15.81 -7.62
C THR A 122 -8.32 15.89 -9.05
N ASP A 123 -8.83 16.84 -9.81
CA ASP A 123 -8.26 17.24 -11.10
C ASP A 123 -7.18 18.30 -10.96
N ASP A 124 -7.10 18.96 -9.81
CA ASP A 124 -6.09 19.98 -9.54
C ASP A 124 -4.77 19.32 -9.13
N SER A 125 -3.75 19.49 -9.97
CA SER A 125 -2.40 18.98 -9.72
C SER A 125 -1.71 19.64 -8.52
N GLU A 126 -2.14 20.84 -8.11
CA GLU A 126 -1.58 21.55 -6.95
C GLU A 126 -2.17 21.03 -5.63
N GLU A 127 -3.44 20.60 -5.64
CA GLU A 127 -4.08 19.97 -4.47
C GLU A 127 -3.75 18.48 -4.33
N ALA A 128 -3.36 17.83 -5.43
CA ALA A 128 -3.08 16.40 -5.44
C ALA A 128 -1.83 16.07 -4.63
N ALA A 129 -1.91 15.02 -3.82
CA ALA A 129 -0.73 14.43 -3.22
C ALA A 129 0.22 13.98 -4.35
N VAL A 130 1.51 14.34 -4.22
CA VAL A 130 2.56 13.89 -5.13
C VAL A 130 2.81 12.41 -4.86
N ILE A 131 2.02 11.57 -5.52
CA ILE A 131 2.13 10.12 -5.46
C ILE A 131 2.73 9.69 -6.80
N ASP A 132 3.83 8.94 -6.76
CA ASP A 132 4.40 8.39 -7.97
C ASP A 132 3.47 7.29 -8.55
N LYS A 133 3.70 6.93 -9.81
CA LYS A 133 2.86 5.94 -10.49
C LYS A 133 2.93 4.55 -9.81
N ASP A 134 4.07 4.21 -9.23
CA ASP A 134 4.30 2.90 -8.62
C ASP A 134 3.58 2.79 -7.27
N ASP A 135 3.50 3.88 -6.52
CA ASP A 135 2.75 4.02 -5.28
C ASP A 135 1.25 4.08 -5.53
N ALA A 136 0.81 4.76 -6.58
CA ALA A 136 -0.59 4.74 -7.00
C ALA A 136 -1.08 3.31 -7.33
N ALA A 137 -0.21 2.47 -7.88
CA ALA A 137 -0.50 1.05 -8.14
C ALA A 137 -0.61 0.20 -6.87
N LYS A 138 -0.07 0.67 -5.73
CA LYS A 138 -0.16 -0.01 -4.43
C LYS A 138 -1.44 0.36 -3.67
N LEU A 139 -2.16 1.42 -4.06
CA LEU A 139 -3.43 1.81 -3.43
C LEU A 139 -4.46 0.67 -3.53
N GLY A 140 -5.26 0.51 -2.49
CA GLY A 140 -6.26 -0.56 -2.45
C GLY A 140 -5.66 -1.94 -2.22
N CYS A 141 -4.46 -2.04 -1.63
CA CYS A 141 -3.77 -3.31 -1.41
C CYS A 141 -3.30 -3.45 0.03
N ILE A 142 -3.71 -4.54 0.69
CA ILE A 142 -3.09 -5.03 1.92
C ILE A 142 -2.15 -6.17 1.54
N GLN A 143 -0.87 -6.07 1.86
CA GLN A 143 0.13 -7.09 1.56
C GLN A 143 0.74 -7.62 2.85
N ILE A 144 0.82 -8.94 2.98
CA ILE A 144 1.53 -9.62 4.05
C ILE A 144 2.77 -10.29 3.45
N GLU A 145 3.94 -9.83 3.89
CA GLU A 145 5.22 -10.48 3.59
C GLU A 145 5.55 -11.47 4.71
N ILE A 146 5.72 -12.74 4.37
CA ILE A 146 5.97 -13.83 5.32
C ILE A 146 7.38 -14.35 5.09
N ARG A 147 8.19 -14.40 6.15
CA ARG A 147 9.54 -14.96 6.10
C ARG A 147 9.72 -16.00 7.20
N PRO A 148 10.27 -17.19 6.90
CA PRO A 148 10.68 -18.15 7.91
C PRO A 148 11.74 -17.57 8.85
N TYR A 149 11.65 -17.88 10.13
CA TYR A 149 12.78 -17.68 11.05
C TYR A 149 13.93 -18.62 10.68
N LEU A 150 15.16 -18.14 10.84
CA LEU A 150 16.35 -18.97 10.66
C LEU A 150 16.93 -19.36 12.02
N TRP A 151 17.44 -20.59 12.10
CA TRP A 151 18.28 -21.00 13.22
C TRP A 151 19.56 -20.17 13.19
N THR A 152 19.73 -19.31 14.17
CA THR A 152 20.99 -18.62 14.38
C THR A 152 21.92 -19.59 15.08
N THR A 153 22.99 -20.01 14.42
CA THR A 153 24.14 -20.57 15.14
C THR A 153 24.76 -19.43 15.97
N PRO A 154 25.35 -19.71 17.14
CA PRO A 154 26.03 -18.69 17.95
C PRO A 154 27.04 -17.84 17.14
N GLU A 155 27.70 -18.45 16.15
CA GLU A 155 28.67 -17.82 15.24
C GLU A 155 28.03 -16.81 14.27
N SER A 156 26.73 -16.96 13.97
CA SER A 156 25.99 -16.04 13.10
C SER A 156 25.56 -14.77 13.84
N ASP A 157 25.47 -14.81 15.17
CA ASP A 157 24.99 -13.72 16.01
C ASP A 157 25.99 -12.55 16.05
N GLU A 158 27.29 -12.85 16.04
CA GLU A 158 28.36 -11.84 16.05
C GLU A 158 28.35 -10.92 14.81
N ARG A 159 27.89 -11.42 13.64
CA ARG A 159 27.86 -10.63 12.40
C ARG A 159 26.65 -9.71 12.30
N PHE A 160 25.61 -9.93 13.10
CA PHE A 160 24.37 -9.16 13.03
C PHE A 160 24.33 -8.00 14.02
N ASN A 161 25.15 -8.01 15.08
CA ASN A 161 25.21 -6.94 16.09
C ASN A 161 25.60 -5.54 15.56
N GLY A 162 26.01 -5.39 14.30
CA GLY A 162 26.48 -4.13 13.73
C GLY A 162 25.45 -3.26 12.99
N ARG A 163 24.22 -3.73 12.74
CA ARG A 163 23.20 -2.94 12.01
C ARG A 163 22.04 -2.57 12.92
N ILE A 164 22.29 -1.63 13.83
CA ILE A 164 21.23 -0.79 14.37
C ILE A 164 20.49 -0.22 13.15
N GLN A 165 19.25 -0.65 12.92
CA GLN A 165 18.42 -0.05 11.89
C GLN A 165 18.33 1.43 12.22
N ASP A 166 18.88 2.25 11.32
CA ASP A 166 18.85 3.70 11.42
C ASP A 166 17.39 4.12 11.67
N PRO A 167 17.08 4.72 12.83
CA PRO A 167 15.71 5.11 13.17
C PRO A 167 15.16 6.18 12.22
N THR A 168 15.98 6.79 11.37
CA THR A 168 15.50 7.68 10.31
C THR A 168 14.83 6.94 9.14
N LYS A 169 14.99 5.61 9.03
CA LYS A 169 14.39 4.80 7.96
C LYS A 169 12.97 4.34 8.24
N TYR A 170 12.42 4.65 9.41
CA TYR A 170 11.03 4.35 9.71
C TYR A 170 10.15 5.30 8.90
N HIS A 171 9.14 4.75 8.22
CA HIS A 171 8.22 5.56 7.45
C HIS A 171 7.46 6.50 8.38
N THR A 172 7.54 7.81 8.09
CA THR A 172 6.65 8.80 8.66
C THR A 172 5.27 8.67 8.02
N GLN A 173 4.26 9.14 8.74
CA GLN A 173 2.85 8.77 8.58
C GLN A 173 2.18 9.28 7.28
N ASP A 174 2.85 10.13 6.51
CA ASP A 174 2.12 11.26 5.91
C ASP A 174 1.74 11.17 4.43
N ALA A 175 2.43 10.40 3.58
CA ALA A 175 2.14 10.50 2.13
C ALA A 175 0.91 9.70 1.68
N LEU A 176 0.88 8.38 1.95
CA LEU A 176 -0.13 7.49 1.37
C LEU A 176 -1.36 7.28 2.28
N LEU A 177 -1.15 7.29 3.60
CA LEU A 177 -2.22 7.07 4.58
C LEU A 177 -2.69 8.37 5.28
N GLY A 178 -2.02 9.50 4.97
CA GLY A 178 -2.24 10.81 5.62
C GLY A 178 -3.48 11.57 5.15
N GLY A 179 -4.24 11.05 4.19
CA GLY A 179 -5.55 11.64 3.85
C GLY A 179 -5.57 12.59 2.64
N GLY A 180 -4.50 12.73 1.86
CA GLY A 180 -4.50 13.61 0.67
C GLY A 180 -5.39 13.12 -0.49
N LYS A 181 -5.89 14.04 -1.32
CA LYS A 181 -6.58 13.68 -2.58
C LYS A 181 -5.56 13.13 -3.58
N VAL A 182 -5.96 12.16 -4.40
CA VAL A 182 -5.12 11.58 -5.45
C VAL A 182 -5.50 12.19 -6.79
N HIS A 183 -4.53 12.55 -7.62
CA HIS A 183 -4.85 13.04 -8.96
C HIS A 183 -5.54 11.93 -9.77
N GLU A 184 -6.69 12.21 -10.39
CA GLU A 184 -7.44 11.22 -11.17
C GLU A 184 -6.59 10.50 -12.24
N LYS A 185 -5.66 11.23 -12.86
CA LYS A 185 -4.74 10.69 -13.87
C LYS A 185 -3.84 9.57 -13.32
N ALA A 186 -3.45 9.61 -12.04
CA ALA A 186 -2.64 8.59 -11.40
C ALA A 186 -3.43 7.30 -11.14
N LEU A 187 -4.76 7.42 -10.97
CA LEU A 187 -5.66 6.28 -10.81
C LEU A 187 -6.15 5.71 -12.14
N LYS A 188 -5.87 6.36 -13.26
CA LYS A 188 -6.31 5.88 -14.57
C LYS A 188 -5.68 4.52 -14.88
N GLY A 189 -6.53 3.50 -15.03
CA GLY A 189 -6.11 2.11 -15.22
C GLY A 189 -5.85 1.35 -13.91
N SER A 190 -5.88 2.03 -12.77
CA SER A 190 -6.04 1.38 -11.47
C SER A 190 -7.51 1.05 -11.24
N SER A 191 -7.77 -0.09 -10.63
CA SER A 191 -9.11 -0.50 -10.21
C SER A 191 -9.44 -0.08 -8.77
N SER A 192 -8.56 0.68 -8.11
CA SER A 192 -8.70 1.02 -6.70
C SER A 192 -9.83 2.01 -6.47
N SER A 193 -10.89 1.55 -5.80
CA SER A 193 -12.03 2.38 -5.38
C SER A 193 -11.87 2.93 -3.96
N HIS A 194 -11.04 2.28 -3.15
CA HIS A 194 -10.84 2.60 -1.74
C HIS A 194 -9.34 2.62 -1.43
N ARG A 195 -9.02 3.33 -0.36
CA ARG A 195 -7.73 3.31 0.31
C ARG A 195 -7.91 3.05 1.80
N ALA A 196 -6.82 2.81 2.50
CA ALA A 196 -6.77 2.81 3.93
C ALA A 196 -6.42 4.20 4.44
N SER A 197 -6.89 4.49 5.64
CA SER A 197 -6.50 5.67 6.40
C SER A 197 -6.19 5.26 7.83
N LEU A 198 -5.33 6.04 8.47
CA LEU A 198 -4.96 5.83 9.86
C LEU A 198 -5.98 6.52 10.77
N GLY A 199 -6.54 5.75 11.69
CA GLY A 199 -7.45 6.22 12.72
C GLY A 199 -6.73 6.61 14.01
N ARG A 200 -7.43 6.38 15.13
CA ARG A 200 -6.91 6.67 16.48
C ARG A 200 -5.69 5.82 16.82
N VAL A 201 -4.90 6.32 17.76
CA VAL A 201 -3.84 5.54 18.42
C VAL A 201 -4.49 4.48 19.32
N LEU A 202 -4.16 3.21 19.08
CA LEU A 202 -4.64 2.08 19.86
C LEU A 202 -3.75 1.81 21.08
N ARG A 203 -2.43 1.95 20.92
CA ARG A 203 -1.45 1.79 22.00
C ARG A 203 -0.09 2.39 21.62
N GLN A 204 0.69 2.75 22.63
CA GLN A 204 2.12 2.99 22.47
C GLN A 204 2.88 1.65 22.47
N VAL A 205 3.86 1.52 21.58
CA VAL A 205 4.64 0.29 21.41
C VAL A 205 6.03 0.49 22.00
N HIS A 206 6.31 -0.28 23.04
CA HIS A 206 7.65 -0.40 23.60
C HIS A 206 8.41 -1.41 22.74
N SER A 207 9.29 -0.92 21.87
CA SER A 207 10.10 -1.79 21.02
C SER A 207 11.17 -2.47 21.86
N HIS A 208 10.97 -3.74 22.21
CA HIS A 208 12.07 -4.59 22.62
C HIS A 208 12.90 -4.93 21.38
N ARG A 209 14.18 -4.56 21.39
CA ARG A 209 15.16 -4.91 20.35
C ARG A 209 15.43 -6.42 20.40
N SER A 210 14.51 -7.24 19.92
CA SER A 210 14.83 -8.63 19.57
C SER A 210 15.21 -8.67 18.10
N MET A 211 16.51 -8.80 17.87
CA MET A 211 17.04 -9.08 16.55
C MET A 211 16.77 -10.54 16.23
N ASN A 212 15.69 -10.79 15.50
CA ASN A 212 15.41 -12.12 14.99
C ASN A 212 15.89 -12.20 13.55
N VAL A 213 16.71 -13.21 13.24
CA VAL A 213 17.19 -13.47 11.89
C VAL A 213 16.11 -14.24 11.13
N VAL A 214 15.82 -13.76 9.92
CA VAL A 214 14.80 -14.35 9.03
C VAL A 214 15.41 -14.66 7.67
N SER A 215 14.77 -15.57 6.94
CA SER A 215 15.18 -15.92 5.59
C SER A 215 15.13 -14.72 4.65
N LYS A 216 15.94 -14.76 3.59
CA LYS A 216 15.81 -13.84 2.45
C LYS A 216 14.63 -14.22 1.56
N GLN A 217 14.25 -15.50 1.56
CA GLN A 217 13.07 -15.98 0.87
C GLN A 217 11.83 -15.45 1.57
N ALA A 218 10.95 -14.83 0.80
CA ALA A 218 9.70 -14.28 1.26
C ALA A 218 8.57 -14.81 0.38
N THR A 219 7.45 -15.08 1.02
CA THR A 219 6.17 -15.31 0.34
C THR A 219 5.24 -14.16 0.65
N TYR A 220 4.32 -13.89 -0.27
CA TYR A 220 3.45 -12.72 -0.22
C TYR A 220 1.98 -13.14 -0.32
N VAL A 221 1.14 -12.58 0.54
CA VAL A 221 -0.31 -12.60 0.37
C VAL A 221 -0.79 -11.18 0.09
N ARG A 222 -1.53 -10.98 -0.98
CA ARG A 222 -2.06 -9.69 -1.41
C ARG A 222 -3.58 -9.70 -1.40
N PHE A 223 -4.17 -8.83 -0.62
CA PHE A 223 -5.61 -8.57 -0.59
C PHE A 223 -5.90 -7.26 -1.32
N LEU A 224 -6.49 -7.36 -2.51
CA LEU A 224 -6.98 -6.25 -3.31
C LEU A 224 -8.39 -5.90 -2.85
N TYR A 225 -8.52 -4.96 -1.92
CA TYR A 225 -9.81 -4.62 -1.33
C TYR A 225 -10.54 -3.60 -2.20
N ARG A 226 -11.82 -3.85 -2.48
CA ARG A 226 -12.63 -3.09 -3.44
C ARG A 226 -14.08 -2.99 -2.97
N SER A 227 -14.77 -1.93 -3.37
CA SER A 227 -16.23 -1.90 -3.24
C SER A 227 -16.88 -2.97 -4.10
N ARG A 228 -18.10 -3.36 -3.73
CA ARG A 228 -18.94 -4.25 -4.54
C ARG A 228 -19.09 -3.77 -5.98
N ALA A 229 -19.41 -2.49 -6.18
CA ALA A 229 -19.55 -1.90 -7.52
C ALA A 229 -18.26 -2.00 -8.35
N SER A 230 -17.10 -1.84 -7.71
CA SER A 230 -15.80 -2.01 -8.36
C SER A 230 -15.50 -3.47 -8.71
N LEU A 231 -15.92 -4.43 -7.89
CA LEU A 231 -15.78 -5.85 -8.21
C LEU A 231 -16.71 -6.27 -9.37
N GLN A 232 -17.91 -5.67 -9.45
CA GLN A 232 -18.84 -5.88 -10.56
C GLN A 232 -18.29 -5.33 -11.88
N SER A 233 -17.72 -4.12 -11.86
CA SER A 233 -17.14 -3.52 -13.08
C SER A 233 -15.92 -4.29 -13.59
N LEU A 234 -15.18 -4.95 -12.69
CA LEU A 234 -14.08 -5.87 -13.04
C LEU A 234 -14.56 -7.26 -13.50
N GLY A 235 -15.86 -7.56 -13.40
CA GLY A 235 -16.41 -8.89 -13.71
C GLY A 235 -16.00 -9.99 -12.73
N ILE A 236 -15.48 -9.63 -11.54
CA ILE A 236 -15.11 -10.60 -10.49
C ILE A 236 -16.37 -11.18 -9.83
N ILE A 237 -17.41 -10.35 -9.70
CA ILE A 237 -18.72 -10.77 -9.21
C ILE A 237 -19.80 -10.40 -10.23
N PRO A 238 -20.92 -11.14 -10.29
CA PRO A 238 -22.03 -10.78 -11.16
C PRO A 238 -22.55 -9.37 -10.87
N ALA A 239 -22.83 -8.60 -11.93
CA ALA A 239 -23.55 -7.35 -11.79
C ALA A 239 -24.92 -7.64 -11.17
N ASP A 240 -25.31 -6.85 -10.16
CA ASP A 240 -26.66 -6.91 -9.63
C ASP A 240 -27.62 -6.63 -10.79
N PRO A 241 -28.76 -7.34 -10.90
CA PRO A 241 -29.71 -7.10 -11.97
C PRO A 241 -30.05 -5.62 -11.93
N ILE A 242 -29.94 -4.94 -13.08
CA ILE A 242 -30.39 -3.55 -13.20
C ILE A 242 -31.89 -3.61 -12.93
N ILE A 243 -32.26 -3.36 -11.67
CA ILE A 243 -33.61 -2.97 -11.33
C ILE A 243 -33.71 -1.62 -11.99
N ARG A 244 -34.08 -1.61 -13.27
CA ARG A 244 -34.59 -0.42 -13.91
C ARG A 244 -35.71 -0.04 -12.97
N ALA A 245 -35.48 0.97 -12.12
CA ALA A 245 -36.56 1.60 -11.42
C ALA A 245 -37.49 1.97 -12.56
N SER A 246 -38.56 1.20 -12.73
CA SER A 246 -39.61 1.55 -13.67
C SER A 246 -39.85 3.01 -13.36
N PRO A 247 -39.69 3.93 -14.33
CA PRO A 247 -39.88 5.34 -14.07
C PRO A 247 -41.18 5.39 -13.30
N LEU A 248 -41.12 5.93 -12.08
CA LEU A 248 -42.28 5.99 -11.22
C LEU A 248 -43.18 7.01 -11.89
N ILE A 249 -43.91 6.55 -12.91
CA ILE A 249 -44.89 7.33 -13.64
C ILE A 249 -45.91 7.65 -12.55
N ARG A 250 -45.78 8.85 -11.98
CA ARG A 250 -46.76 9.35 -11.04
C ARG A 250 -48.08 9.33 -11.80
N PRO A 251 -49.10 8.59 -11.36
CA PRO A 251 -50.38 8.56 -12.04
C PRO A 251 -50.92 10.00 -12.08
N GLY A 252 -50.91 10.63 -13.26
CA GLY A 252 -51.35 12.01 -13.46
C GLY A 252 -50.27 13.01 -13.89
N GLU A 253 -48.99 12.64 -13.94
CA GLU A 253 -47.96 13.48 -14.58
C GLU A 253 -48.06 13.30 -16.09
N ILE A 254 -48.94 14.08 -16.72
CA ILE A 254 -48.98 14.26 -18.17
C ILE A 254 -47.62 14.85 -18.53
N ILE A 255 -46.74 14.02 -19.09
CA ILE A 255 -45.55 14.49 -19.77
C ILE A 255 -46.06 15.25 -21.00
N THR A 256 -46.28 16.56 -20.84
CA THR A 256 -46.33 17.46 -21.99
C THR A 256 -44.94 17.42 -22.60
N ILE A 257 -44.82 16.59 -23.64
CA ILE A 257 -43.71 16.70 -24.57
C ILE A 257 -43.95 18.02 -25.28
N ASP A 258 -43.48 19.11 -24.68
CA ASP A 258 -43.40 20.39 -25.34
C ASP A 258 -42.48 20.17 -26.54
N SER A 259 -43.14 20.05 -27.69
CA SER A 259 -42.60 19.88 -29.02
C SER A 259 -41.86 21.17 -29.44
N ASP A 260 -40.83 21.56 -28.69
CA ASP A 260 -39.89 22.58 -29.11
C ASP A 260 -38.93 21.96 -30.14
N ASP A 261 -39.45 21.78 -31.35
CA ASP A 261 -38.74 21.33 -32.56
C ASP A 261 -37.49 22.18 -32.87
N GLU A 262 -37.34 23.37 -32.27
CA GLU A 262 -36.12 24.18 -32.40
C GLU A 262 -34.89 23.58 -31.70
N HIS A 263 -35.05 22.83 -30.59
CA HIS A 263 -33.89 22.36 -29.83
C HIS A 263 -33.21 21.15 -30.48
N THR A 264 -34.00 20.24 -31.05
CA THR A 264 -33.53 19.11 -31.86
C THR A 264 -32.87 19.58 -33.16
N GLU A 265 -33.41 20.61 -33.82
CA GLU A 265 -32.77 21.22 -35.00
C GLU A 265 -31.41 21.88 -34.66
N ARG A 266 -31.29 22.54 -33.50
CA ARG A 266 -30.02 23.13 -33.04
C ARG A 266 -28.96 22.07 -32.72
N LEU A 267 -29.34 20.90 -32.20
CA LEU A 267 -28.41 19.80 -31.92
C LEU A 267 -27.93 19.14 -33.23
N LEU A 268 -28.83 18.91 -34.19
CA LEU A 268 -28.49 18.38 -35.51
C LEU A 268 -27.58 19.33 -36.31
N LYS A 269 -27.84 20.65 -36.27
CA LYS A 269 -26.96 21.65 -36.91
C LYS A 269 -25.57 21.72 -36.25
N ARG A 270 -25.45 21.43 -34.95
CA ARG A 270 -24.15 21.38 -34.26
C ARG A 270 -23.31 20.18 -34.69
N GLU A 271 -23.90 19.00 -34.85
CA GLU A 271 -23.18 17.81 -35.33
C GLU A 271 -22.69 17.94 -36.77
N VAL A 272 -23.44 18.63 -37.63
CA VAL A 272 -23.01 18.87 -39.03
C VAL A 272 -21.80 19.83 -39.08
N ARG A 273 -21.74 20.85 -38.22
CA ARG A 273 -20.59 21.77 -38.12
C ARG A 273 -19.33 21.07 -37.61
N VAL A 274 -19.45 20.20 -36.60
CA VAL A 274 -18.31 19.45 -36.05
C VAL A 274 -17.68 18.51 -37.09
N LYS A 275 -18.47 17.93 -38.01
CA LYS A 275 -17.94 17.10 -39.10
C LYS A 275 -17.23 17.89 -40.20
N GLN A 276 -17.62 19.15 -40.47
CA GLN A 276 -16.93 19.98 -41.47
C GLN A 276 -15.62 20.58 -40.95
N GLU A 277 -15.50 20.87 -39.66
CA GLU A 277 -14.25 21.38 -39.06
C GLU A 277 -13.23 20.27 -38.75
N GLY A 278 -13.70 19.04 -38.47
CA GLY A 278 -12.85 17.86 -38.30
C GLY A 278 -12.05 17.45 -39.55
N GLY A 279 -12.49 17.87 -40.74
CA GLY A 279 -11.78 17.62 -42.01
C GLY A 279 -10.52 18.47 -42.21
N LYS A 280 -10.43 19.65 -41.56
CA LYS A 280 -9.26 20.55 -41.70
C LYS A 280 -8.12 20.25 -40.74
N PHE A 281 -8.35 19.40 -39.73
CA PHE A 281 -7.31 18.98 -38.77
C PHE A 281 -6.41 17.84 -39.28
N ALA A 282 -6.73 17.24 -40.43
CA ALA A 282 -5.92 16.19 -41.05
C ALA A 282 -4.72 16.76 -41.83
N GLU A 283 -4.82 17.95 -42.43
CA GLU A 283 -3.72 18.58 -43.18
C GLU A 283 -2.64 19.20 -42.29
N THR A 284 -2.98 19.70 -41.09
CA THR A 284 -2.00 20.31 -40.19
C THR A 284 -1.04 19.31 -39.53
N LYS A 285 -1.37 18.01 -39.55
CA LYS A 285 -0.48 16.95 -39.02
C LYS A 285 0.67 16.58 -39.96
N GLN A 286 0.57 16.86 -41.26
CA GLN A 286 1.70 16.66 -42.17
C GLN A 286 2.78 17.74 -41.96
N HIS A 287 2.41 19.00 -41.74
CA HIS A 287 3.38 20.09 -41.54
C HIS A 287 4.13 20.03 -40.20
N LEU A 288 3.57 19.38 -39.16
CA LEU A 288 4.23 19.18 -37.87
C LEU A 288 5.22 18.00 -37.87
N GLY A 289 5.16 17.12 -38.87
CA GLY A 289 6.11 16.02 -39.07
C GLY A 289 7.47 16.49 -39.58
N GLU A 290 7.48 17.49 -40.45
CA GLU A 290 8.71 18.01 -41.08
C GLU A 290 9.52 18.92 -40.16
N THR A 291 8.86 19.68 -39.28
CA THR A 291 9.54 20.56 -38.30
C THR A 291 10.27 19.78 -37.21
N LYS A 292 9.84 18.55 -36.87
CA LYS A 292 10.56 17.70 -35.90
C LYS A 292 11.82 17.03 -36.47
N ALA A 293 11.95 16.91 -37.79
CA ALA A 293 13.17 16.38 -38.43
C ALA A 293 14.31 17.42 -38.41
N TYR A 294 14.00 18.72 -38.53
CA TYR A 294 15.00 19.78 -38.54
C TYR A 294 15.62 20.05 -37.16
N VAL A 295 14.85 19.92 -36.08
CA VAL A 295 15.34 20.18 -34.71
C VAL A 295 16.22 19.04 -34.17
N LYS A 296 16.02 17.79 -34.62
CA LYS A 296 16.86 16.65 -34.22
C LYS A 296 18.27 16.66 -34.85
N GLY A 297 18.52 17.47 -35.87
CA GLY A 297 19.82 17.60 -36.52
C GLY A 297 20.82 18.51 -35.79
N LYS A 298 20.36 19.45 -34.94
CA LYS A 298 21.24 20.46 -34.33
C LYS A 298 21.66 20.20 -32.87
N VAL A 299 21.17 19.15 -32.21
CA VAL A 299 21.49 18.86 -30.79
C VAL A 299 22.63 17.82 -30.64
N LYS A 300 23.58 17.77 -31.59
CA LYS A 300 24.72 16.84 -31.55
C LYS A 300 26.10 17.48 -31.40
N GLN A 301 26.17 18.79 -31.19
CA GLN A 301 27.43 19.50 -30.93
C GLN A 301 27.27 20.45 -29.75
N GLU A 302 27.43 19.93 -28.53
CA GLU A 302 27.97 20.67 -27.39
C GLU A 302 28.08 19.71 -26.19
N ARG A 303 28.99 18.73 -26.29
CA ARG A 303 29.49 18.01 -25.13
C ARG A 303 30.74 18.72 -24.64
N LYS A 304 30.60 19.53 -23.58
CA LYS A 304 31.72 20.14 -22.85
C LYS A 304 32.57 19.05 -22.16
N PRO A 305 33.89 19.26 -22.05
CA PRO A 305 34.82 18.29 -21.47
C PRO A 305 34.62 18.14 -19.95
N LYS A 306 34.74 16.90 -19.51
CA LYS A 306 34.72 16.39 -18.14
C LYS A 306 35.90 17.00 -17.37
N ARG A 307 35.63 17.86 -16.39
CA ARG A 307 36.64 18.31 -15.42
C ARG A 307 36.93 17.16 -14.44
N GLU A 308 38.18 16.75 -14.38
CA GLU A 308 38.74 15.96 -13.28
C GLU A 308 38.66 16.81 -12.01
N ARG A 309 38.02 16.28 -10.97
CA ARG A 309 37.95 16.91 -9.66
C ARG A 309 38.99 16.20 -8.79
N GLY A 310 40.02 16.95 -8.43
CA GLY A 310 41.15 16.49 -7.64
C GLY A 310 40.75 16.09 -6.22
N ASP A 311 41.55 15.18 -5.69
CA ASP A 311 41.54 14.70 -4.32
C ASP A 311 41.95 15.84 -3.37
N GLU A 312 41.01 16.32 -2.55
CA GLU A 312 41.32 17.10 -1.36
C GLU A 312 41.09 16.23 -0.12
N ALA A 313 42.21 15.77 0.44
CA ALA A 313 42.28 15.09 1.71
C ALA A 313 42.03 16.10 2.84
N TRP A 314 40.94 15.89 3.60
CA TRP A 314 40.73 16.57 4.87
C TRP A 314 41.44 15.78 5.97
N VAL A 315 42.58 16.31 6.43
CA VAL A 315 43.20 15.94 7.70
C VAL A 315 42.34 16.54 8.81
N ILE A 316 41.70 15.70 9.61
CA ILE A 316 41.06 16.10 10.87
C ILE A 316 41.98 15.63 11.98
N ASP A 317 42.84 16.53 12.45
CA ASP A 317 43.48 16.41 13.75
C ASP A 317 42.45 16.78 14.83
N GLY A 318 42.10 15.80 15.65
CA GLY A 318 41.15 15.95 16.76
C GLY A 318 41.55 15.05 17.93
N ASP A 319 42.20 15.68 18.90
CA ASP A 319 42.69 15.15 20.18
C ASP A 319 41.69 14.25 20.94
N PRO A 320 42.13 13.11 21.51
CA PRO A 320 41.32 12.32 22.44
C PRO A 320 41.44 12.84 23.88
N GLY A 321 40.41 13.53 24.36
CA GLY A 321 40.27 13.89 25.78
C GLY A 321 39.97 12.67 26.68
N PRO A 322 40.57 12.56 27.87
CA PRO A 322 40.38 11.41 28.76
C PRO A 322 39.08 11.54 29.58
N GLY A 323 38.03 10.87 29.12
CA GLY A 323 36.77 10.71 29.85
C GLY A 323 36.80 9.49 30.77
N ALA A 324 37.04 9.73 32.06
CA ALA A 324 37.04 8.72 33.12
C ALA A 324 35.71 7.96 33.23
N SER A 325 35.74 6.65 32.91
CA SER A 325 34.66 5.72 33.28
C SER A 325 34.80 5.30 34.74
N LYS A 326 33.88 5.79 35.58
CA LYS A 326 33.61 5.22 36.91
C LYS A 326 32.99 3.84 36.73
N ARG A 327 33.79 2.82 37.01
CA ARG A 327 33.38 1.42 37.13
C ARG A 327 32.61 1.27 38.46
N MET A 328 31.29 1.15 38.41
CA MET A 328 30.52 0.70 39.58
C MET A 328 30.84 -0.77 39.81
N LYS A 329 31.36 -1.09 41.01
CA LYS A 329 31.45 -2.45 41.52
C LYS A 329 30.04 -2.87 41.94
N LEU A 330 29.51 -3.90 41.29
CA LEU A 330 28.38 -4.66 41.82
C LEU A 330 28.94 -5.60 42.89
N GLU A 331 28.52 -5.39 44.14
CA GLU A 331 28.74 -6.32 45.23
C GLU A 331 27.85 -7.54 45.02
N THR A 332 28.49 -8.71 44.97
CA THR A 332 27.84 -10.02 45.02
C THR A 332 27.47 -10.28 46.47
N ILE A 333 26.17 -10.35 46.76
CA ILE A 333 25.67 -10.81 48.07
C ILE A 333 25.54 -12.33 47.97
N ASP A 334 26.43 -13.04 48.64
CA ASP A 334 26.30 -14.47 48.92
C ASP A 334 25.21 -14.66 49.99
N LEU A 335 24.15 -15.38 49.63
CA LEU A 335 23.15 -15.88 50.56
C LEU A 335 23.44 -17.36 50.83
N THR A 336 24.27 -17.60 51.86
CA THR A 336 24.28 -18.86 52.59
C THR A 336 24.08 -18.56 54.06
N GLY A 337 22.89 -18.87 54.56
CA GLY A 337 22.48 -18.84 55.96
C GLY A 337 21.19 -19.65 56.09
#